data_AF-A0A4Q4T5K0-F1
#
_entry.id   AF-A0A4Q4T5K0-F1
#
_cell.length_a   1.000
_cell.length_b   1.000
_cell.length_c   1.000
_cell.angle_alpha   90.00
_cell.angle_beta   90.00
_cell.angle_gamma   90.00
#
_symmetry.space_group_name_H-M   'P 1'
#
loop_
_entity.id
_entity.type
_entity.pdbx_description
1 polymer ?
#
loop_
_entity_poly.entity_id
_entity_poly.type
_entity_poly.pdbx_seq_one_letter_code
_entity_poly.pdbx_strand_id
1 'polypeptide(L)'
;MSVIEVQAAAVAAPPEKAVVASAEVKEVAPEPKKIRTTTGVTGMYNGTKDGKDAYIDYATGSTNVNAPLEVAITVEDMRDFEVAPTFHGNGYQLVKHKTMMHPDQFSNGRTPEGKEFIHNAYFPEVKKLVQEITGAEVVRPYIFRTRHQFEKPTDFIASRKAGASALPLAHTDRDMTTGPNGVRDVFGEEEGNRLMKKYKRFAQVNVWRGIGKRVDRWPLMFIDTSEIPGGFKYEKHLAKVYSSNDPREAQRGIKAHDVVLVDDPHYKYRYASNLEVDEAFVFSSFDSDEKKVVPHGGFWDNSTRDDAPARTSIECRTWCFWDPVEEDAASAPIAV
;
A
#
# COMPACT_ATOMS: atom_id res chain seq x y z
N MET A 1 88.62 -46.69 -43.27
CA MET A 1 89.55 -46.21 -42.22
C MET A 1 88.72 -45.68 -41.06
N SER A 2 89.06 -46.13 -39.85
CA SER A 2 88.57 -45.72 -38.52
C SER A 2 87.09 -45.93 -38.16
N VAL A 3 86.92 -46.90 -37.26
CA VAL A 3 85.77 -47.23 -36.41
C VAL A 3 85.52 -46.09 -35.40
N ILE A 4 84.26 -45.75 -35.14
CA ILE A 4 83.81 -45.17 -33.87
C ILE A 4 82.47 -45.82 -33.52
N GLU A 5 82.47 -46.67 -32.49
CA GLU A 5 81.27 -47.08 -31.74
C GLU A 5 80.74 -45.89 -30.96
N VAL A 6 79.42 -45.65 -31.00
CA VAL A 6 78.74 -44.79 -30.03
C VAL A 6 77.50 -45.51 -29.52
N GLN A 7 77.47 -45.65 -28.19
CA GLN A 7 76.47 -46.31 -27.37
C GLN A 7 75.03 -45.91 -27.69
N ALA A 8 74.15 -46.91 -27.67
CA ALA A 8 72.70 -46.73 -27.64
C ALA A 8 72.27 -46.05 -26.32
N ALA A 9 71.77 -44.82 -26.42
CA ALA A 9 71.18 -44.11 -25.29
C ALA A 9 69.74 -44.58 -25.08
N ALA A 10 69.43 -44.92 -23.82
CA ALA A 10 68.13 -45.36 -23.36
C ALA A 10 67.05 -44.28 -23.56
N VAL A 11 65.88 -44.71 -24.06
CA VAL A 11 64.69 -43.88 -24.22
C VAL A 11 64.06 -43.64 -22.85
N ALA A 12 64.11 -42.40 -22.37
CA ALA A 12 63.47 -41.98 -21.13
C ALA A 12 61.94 -41.92 -21.29
N ALA A 13 61.21 -42.46 -20.31
CA ALA A 13 59.75 -42.39 -20.24
C ALA A 13 59.26 -40.94 -20.04
N PRO A 14 58.06 -40.57 -20.54
CA PRO A 14 57.51 -39.23 -20.39
C PRO A 14 57.13 -38.96 -18.92
N PRO A 15 57.19 -37.69 -18.46
CA PRO A 15 56.91 -37.36 -17.07
C PRO A 15 55.41 -37.53 -16.76
N GLU A 16 55.14 -38.06 -15.57
CA GLU A 16 53.80 -38.16 -14.98
C GLU A 16 53.14 -36.78 -14.92
N LYS A 17 51.90 -36.70 -15.41
CA LYS A 17 51.08 -35.48 -15.31
C LYS A 17 50.78 -35.22 -13.83
N ALA A 18 51.27 -34.09 -13.32
CA ALA A 18 50.83 -33.56 -12.04
C ALA A 18 49.32 -33.27 -12.09
N VAL A 19 48.54 -34.02 -11.31
CA VAL A 19 47.13 -33.72 -11.06
C VAL A 19 47.09 -32.52 -10.14
N VAL A 20 46.79 -31.35 -10.70
CA VAL A 20 46.49 -30.15 -9.91
C VAL A 20 45.12 -30.37 -9.28
N ALA A 21 45.08 -30.59 -7.97
CA ALA A 21 43.83 -30.63 -7.23
C ALA A 21 43.13 -29.27 -7.40
N SER A 22 41.98 -29.27 -8.05
CA SER A 22 41.10 -28.11 -8.12
C SER A 22 40.64 -27.77 -6.70
N ALA A 23 41.12 -26.65 -6.17
CA ALA A 23 40.57 -26.10 -4.94
C ALA A 23 39.11 -25.74 -5.20
N GLU A 24 38.18 -26.43 -4.54
CA GLU A 24 36.80 -26.00 -4.46
C GLU A 24 36.77 -24.63 -3.78
N VAL A 25 36.58 -23.58 -4.59
CA VAL A 25 36.18 -22.27 -4.09
C VAL A 25 34.76 -22.45 -3.59
N LYS A 26 34.60 -22.65 -2.28
CA LYS A 26 33.30 -22.49 -1.63
C LYS A 26 32.86 -21.04 -1.87
N GLU A 27 31.94 -20.87 -2.79
CA GLU A 27 31.22 -19.62 -3.00
C GLU A 27 30.48 -19.32 -1.70
N VAL A 28 31.06 -18.45 -0.87
CA VAL A 28 30.42 -17.97 0.34
C VAL A 28 29.24 -17.13 -0.13
N ALA A 29 28.03 -17.62 0.09
CA ALA A 29 26.81 -16.87 -0.20
C ALA A 29 26.96 -15.47 0.42
N PRO A 30 26.69 -14.39 -0.34
CA PRO A 30 26.82 -13.04 0.19
C PRO A 30 25.96 -12.92 1.46
N GLU A 31 26.53 -12.33 2.52
CA GLU A 31 25.76 -12.11 3.75
C GLU A 31 24.48 -11.34 3.40
N PRO A 32 23.32 -11.74 3.96
CA PRO A 32 22.06 -11.10 3.65
C PRO A 32 22.16 -9.60 3.96
N LYS A 33 21.83 -8.78 2.97
CA LYS A 33 21.88 -7.32 3.12
C LYS A 33 21.01 -6.93 4.32
N LYS A 34 21.62 -6.28 5.31
CA LYS A 34 20.89 -5.78 6.48
C LYS A 34 19.82 -4.78 6.04
N ILE A 35 18.57 -5.07 6.34
CA ILE A 35 17.43 -4.18 6.09
C ILE A 35 17.57 -2.96 7.00
N ARG A 36 17.56 -1.75 6.42
CA ARG A 36 17.53 -0.51 7.22
C ARG A 36 16.18 -0.37 7.90
N THR A 37 16.21 0.14 9.12
CA THR A 37 15.01 0.41 9.92
C THR A 37 15.03 1.84 10.43
N THR A 38 13.86 2.43 10.61
CA THR A 38 13.67 3.63 11.44
C THR A 38 12.74 3.31 12.62
N THR A 39 12.63 4.24 13.57
CA THR A 39 11.62 4.17 14.64
C THR A 39 10.61 5.29 14.48
N GLY A 40 9.43 5.12 15.05
CA GLY A 40 8.37 6.10 14.90
C GLY A 40 7.15 5.85 15.76
N VAL A 41 6.10 6.60 15.47
CA VAL A 41 4.78 6.48 16.11
C VAL A 41 3.68 6.46 15.05
N THR A 42 2.73 5.55 15.20
CA THR A 42 1.47 5.52 14.44
C THR A 42 0.28 5.52 15.39
N GLY A 43 -0.86 6.06 14.96
CA GLY A 43 -2.08 6.03 15.75
C GLY A 43 -2.95 4.82 15.41
N MET A 44 -3.55 4.19 16.43
CA MET A 44 -4.49 3.08 16.28
C MET A 44 -5.74 3.27 17.15
N TYR A 45 -6.72 2.39 17.00
CA TYR A 45 -7.94 2.42 17.79
C TYR A 45 -7.67 2.13 19.28
N ASN A 46 -8.29 2.91 20.16
CA ASN A 46 -8.07 2.84 21.61
C ASN A 46 -9.37 2.61 22.40
N GLY A 47 -10.37 2.02 21.76
CA GLY A 47 -11.68 1.82 22.38
C GLY A 47 -12.51 3.09 22.54
N THR A 48 -13.60 2.95 23.30
CA THR A 48 -14.53 4.02 23.66
C THR A 48 -14.53 4.25 25.16
N LYS A 49 -15.00 5.43 25.57
CA LYS A 49 -15.14 5.87 26.97
C LYS A 49 -16.23 5.07 27.70
N ASP A 50 -17.17 4.48 26.97
CA ASP A 50 -18.39 3.87 27.50
C ASP A 50 -18.57 2.40 27.09
N GLY A 51 -17.62 1.81 26.36
CA GLY A 51 -17.69 0.42 25.88
C GLY A 51 -18.74 0.15 24.80
N LYS A 52 -19.38 1.19 24.26
CA LYS A 52 -20.38 1.08 23.18
C LYS A 52 -19.72 1.30 21.81
N ASP A 53 -20.50 1.13 20.75
CA ASP A 53 -20.12 1.45 19.38
C ASP A 53 -19.53 2.87 19.30
N ALA A 54 -18.38 2.97 18.64
CA ALA A 54 -17.66 4.24 18.49
C ALA A 54 -18.40 5.17 17.54
N TYR A 55 -18.58 6.44 17.95
CA TYR A 55 -19.19 7.46 17.11
C TYR A 55 -18.47 8.81 17.19
N ILE A 56 -18.61 9.60 16.13
CA ILE A 56 -18.23 11.01 16.07
C ILE A 56 -19.34 11.80 15.39
N ASP A 57 -19.84 12.83 16.06
CA ASP A 57 -20.65 13.87 15.43
C ASP A 57 -19.76 15.08 15.12
N TYR A 58 -19.55 15.34 13.83
CA TYR A 58 -18.67 16.41 13.38
C TYR A 58 -19.27 17.81 13.56
N ALA A 59 -20.60 17.95 13.67
CA ALA A 59 -21.23 19.25 13.89
C ALA A 59 -21.08 19.72 15.35
N THR A 60 -21.21 18.80 16.30
CA THR A 60 -21.13 19.10 17.74
C THR A 60 -19.75 18.81 18.33
N GLY A 61 -18.91 18.03 17.64
CA GLY A 61 -17.68 17.46 18.18
C GLY A 61 -17.91 16.36 19.21
N SER A 62 -19.17 15.94 19.43
CA SER A 62 -19.51 14.90 20.40
C SER A 62 -18.95 13.56 19.95
N THR A 63 -18.30 12.85 20.87
CA THR A 63 -17.72 11.54 20.60
C THR A 63 -17.49 10.73 21.88
N ASN A 64 -17.78 9.43 21.82
CA ASN A 64 -17.38 8.48 22.85
C ASN A 64 -16.01 7.83 22.56
N VAL A 65 -15.34 8.13 21.44
CA VAL A 65 -14.05 7.53 21.10
C VAL A 65 -12.95 8.08 22.00
N ASN A 66 -12.07 7.20 22.48
CA ASN A 66 -10.89 7.61 23.24
C ASN A 66 -9.90 8.36 22.35
N ALA A 67 -8.94 9.04 22.98
CA ALA A 67 -7.79 9.50 22.23
C ALA A 67 -7.08 8.30 21.57
N PRO A 68 -6.71 8.36 20.28
CA PRO A 68 -6.08 7.22 19.64
C PRO A 68 -4.83 6.72 20.35
N LEU A 69 -4.61 5.43 20.24
CA LEU A 69 -3.50 4.72 20.85
C LEU A 69 -2.25 5.08 20.06
N GLU A 70 -1.26 5.65 20.72
CA GLU A 70 0.05 5.90 20.12
C GLU A 70 0.88 4.63 20.23
N VAL A 71 1.11 3.98 19.09
CA VAL A 71 1.91 2.76 18.98
C VAL A 71 3.30 3.14 18.52
N ALA A 72 4.30 2.89 19.38
CA ALA A 72 5.70 3.01 19.02
C ALA A 72 6.08 1.83 18.11
N ILE A 73 6.71 2.13 16.98
CA ILE A 73 6.98 1.16 15.92
C ILE A 73 8.44 1.18 15.48
N THR A 74 8.93 0.02 15.05
CA THR A 74 10.13 -0.09 14.22
C THR A 74 9.68 -0.40 12.80
N VAL A 75 10.10 0.42 11.84
CA VAL A 75 9.62 0.37 10.45
C VAL A 75 10.78 -0.02 9.53
N GLU A 76 10.57 -1.07 8.75
CA GLU A 76 11.54 -1.61 7.79
C GLU A 76 11.48 -0.84 6.46
N ASP A 77 12.63 -0.42 5.94
CA ASP A 77 12.73 0.19 4.62
C ASP A 77 12.72 -0.90 3.54
N MET A 78 11.59 -0.99 2.81
CA MET A 78 11.37 -2.00 1.78
C MET A 78 12.34 -1.87 0.60
N ARG A 79 13.06 -0.75 0.47
CA ARG A 79 14.10 -0.60 -0.56
C ARG A 79 15.28 -1.53 -0.37
N ASP A 80 15.48 -2.07 0.83
CA ASP A 80 16.56 -3.01 1.13
C ASP A 80 16.13 -4.47 1.10
N PHE A 81 14.87 -4.74 0.75
CA PHE A 81 14.40 -6.12 0.63
C PHE A 81 15.07 -6.78 -0.59
N GLU A 82 15.57 -8.00 -0.40
CA GLU A 82 16.16 -8.80 -1.47
C GLU A 82 15.14 -9.06 -2.59
N VAL A 83 13.90 -9.36 -2.20
CA VAL A 83 12.74 -9.45 -3.09
C VAL A 83 11.81 -8.28 -2.79
N ALA A 84 11.68 -7.37 -3.77
CA ALA A 84 10.80 -6.23 -3.64
C ALA A 84 9.33 -6.68 -3.51
N PRO A 85 8.53 -6.05 -2.62
CA PRO A 85 7.11 -6.35 -2.52
C PRO A 85 6.37 -6.11 -3.84
N THR A 86 5.45 -7.01 -4.16
CA THR A 86 4.60 -6.93 -5.36
C THR A 86 3.13 -6.85 -4.97
N PHE A 87 2.30 -6.26 -5.83
CA PHE A 87 0.87 -6.16 -5.54
C PHE A 87 0.23 -7.54 -5.37
N HIS A 88 0.61 -8.52 -6.20
CA HIS A 88 0.04 -9.87 -6.13
C HIS A 88 0.47 -10.66 -4.88
N GLY A 89 1.73 -10.52 -4.48
CA GLY A 89 2.29 -11.24 -3.34
C GLY A 89 1.98 -10.59 -2.00
N ASN A 90 1.98 -9.25 -1.94
CA ASN A 90 1.95 -8.50 -0.69
C ASN A 90 0.76 -7.55 -0.59
N GLY A 91 -0.03 -7.37 -1.65
CA GLY A 91 -1.12 -6.39 -1.70
C GLY A 91 -0.66 -4.95 -1.91
N TYR A 92 0.65 -4.68 -1.96
CA TYR A 92 1.23 -3.36 -2.23
C TYR A 92 2.52 -3.45 -3.06
N GLN A 93 2.82 -2.41 -3.82
CA GLN A 93 4.00 -2.33 -4.67
C GLN A 93 4.49 -0.89 -4.81
N LEU A 94 5.80 -0.69 -4.67
CA LEU A 94 6.49 0.53 -5.07
C LEU A 94 6.81 0.45 -6.57
N VAL A 95 6.38 1.44 -7.35
CA VAL A 95 6.62 1.50 -8.79
C VAL A 95 7.32 2.79 -9.17
N LYS A 96 8.22 2.71 -10.15
CA LYS A 96 8.69 3.90 -10.88
C LYS A 96 7.60 4.28 -11.87
N HIS A 97 6.98 5.43 -11.64
CA HIS A 97 5.91 5.94 -12.45
C HIS A 97 5.97 7.47 -12.49
N LYS A 98 6.52 7.99 -13.58
CA LYS A 98 6.51 9.42 -13.87
C LYS A 98 5.14 9.83 -14.38
N THR A 99 4.47 10.71 -13.64
CA THR A 99 3.17 11.25 -14.03
C THR A 99 3.31 12.33 -15.10
N MET A 100 2.29 12.49 -15.94
CA MET A 100 2.18 13.60 -16.89
C MET A 100 1.73 14.90 -16.20
N MET A 101 1.25 14.82 -14.97
CA MET A 101 0.73 15.94 -14.21
C MET A 101 1.84 16.83 -13.64
N HIS A 102 1.74 18.15 -13.85
CA HIS A 102 2.56 19.12 -13.15
C HIS A 102 2.10 19.25 -11.67
N PRO A 103 3.01 19.46 -10.70
CA PRO A 103 2.64 19.61 -9.29
C PRO A 103 1.52 20.63 -9.02
N ASP A 104 1.51 21.76 -9.72
CA ASP A 104 0.47 22.80 -9.55
C ASP A 104 -0.92 22.33 -9.99
N GLN A 105 -1.00 21.40 -10.95
CA GLN A 105 -2.27 20.84 -11.40
C GLN A 105 -2.92 19.95 -10.33
N PHE A 106 -2.11 19.29 -9.49
CA PHE A 106 -2.64 18.58 -8.32
C PHE A 106 -3.09 19.54 -7.22
N SER A 107 -2.33 20.61 -6.98
CA SER A 107 -2.62 21.60 -5.93
C SER A 107 -3.96 22.33 -6.13
N ASN A 108 -4.42 22.45 -7.38
CA ASN A 108 -5.69 23.07 -7.74
C ASN A 108 -6.92 22.17 -7.53
N GLY A 109 -6.75 20.91 -7.11
CA GLY A 109 -7.82 19.92 -6.92
C GLY A 109 -8.88 20.26 -5.85
N ARG A 110 -8.80 21.43 -5.23
CA ARG A 110 -9.84 21.97 -4.33
C ARG A 110 -10.89 22.81 -5.06
N THR A 111 -10.59 23.28 -6.27
CA THR A 111 -11.51 24.01 -7.16
C THR A 111 -12.32 23.05 -8.04
N PRO A 112 -13.53 23.42 -8.50
CA PRO A 112 -14.27 22.61 -9.48
C PRO A 112 -13.46 22.30 -10.74
N GLU A 113 -12.77 23.29 -11.30
CA GLU A 113 -11.99 23.18 -12.54
C GLU A 113 -10.77 22.27 -12.34
N GLY A 114 -10.07 22.40 -11.21
CA GLY A 114 -8.95 21.53 -10.87
C GLY A 114 -9.38 20.08 -10.62
N LYS A 115 -10.56 19.85 -10.02
CA LYS A 115 -11.12 18.50 -9.87
C LYS A 115 -11.42 17.88 -11.23
N GLU A 116 -12.07 18.63 -12.12
CA GLU A 116 -12.37 18.19 -13.48
C GLU A 116 -11.08 17.85 -14.25
N PHE A 117 -10.05 18.68 -14.14
CA PHE A 117 -8.75 18.41 -14.76
C PHE A 117 -8.12 17.11 -14.24
N ILE A 118 -8.11 16.88 -12.92
CA ILE A 118 -7.59 15.63 -12.34
C ILE A 118 -8.40 14.42 -12.82
N HIS A 119 -9.73 14.54 -12.91
CA HIS A 119 -10.57 13.47 -13.46
C HIS A 119 -10.26 13.19 -14.93
N ASN A 120 -10.03 14.22 -15.75
CA ASN A 120 -9.85 14.05 -17.19
C ASN A 120 -8.42 13.64 -17.57
N ALA A 121 -7.40 14.07 -16.82
CA ALA A 121 -6.00 13.82 -17.11
C ALA A 121 -5.40 12.69 -16.26
N TYR A 122 -5.61 12.71 -14.95
CA TYR A 122 -4.94 11.79 -14.03
C TYR A 122 -5.66 10.47 -13.82
N PHE A 123 -7.00 10.44 -13.84
CA PHE A 123 -7.73 9.17 -13.69
C PHE A 123 -7.42 8.17 -14.81
N PRO A 124 -7.31 8.57 -16.10
CA PRO A 124 -6.88 7.64 -17.16
C PRO A 124 -5.48 7.08 -16.92
N GLU A 125 -4.54 7.92 -16.45
CA GLU A 125 -3.18 7.51 -16.09
C GLU A 125 -3.20 6.48 -14.95
N VAL A 126 -3.92 6.77 -13.88
CA VAL A 126 -4.11 5.86 -12.74
C VAL A 126 -4.77 4.55 -13.16
N LYS A 127 -5.82 4.61 -13.99
CA LYS A 127 -6.51 3.43 -14.52
C LYS A 127 -5.53 2.50 -15.23
N LYS A 128 -4.72 3.07 -16.13
CA LYS A 128 -3.73 2.31 -16.90
C LYS A 128 -2.70 1.68 -15.97
N LEU A 129 -2.12 2.45 -15.05
CA LEU A 129 -1.13 1.93 -14.09
C LEU A 129 -1.69 0.80 -13.24
N VAL A 130 -2.89 0.98 -12.66
CA VAL A 130 -3.53 -0.05 -11.84
C VAL A 130 -3.83 -1.31 -12.67
N GLN A 131 -4.32 -1.15 -13.90
CA GLN A 131 -4.57 -2.29 -14.78
C GLN A 131 -3.28 -3.06 -15.11
N GLU A 132 -2.19 -2.36 -15.42
CA GLU A 132 -0.89 -2.97 -15.72
C GLU A 132 -0.29 -3.71 -14.52
N ILE A 133 -0.40 -3.14 -13.32
CA ILE A 133 0.20 -3.72 -12.10
C ILE A 133 -0.63 -4.85 -11.51
N THR A 134 -1.96 -4.76 -11.62
CA THR A 134 -2.85 -5.68 -10.90
C THR A 134 -3.53 -6.71 -11.79
N GLY A 135 -3.52 -6.53 -13.12
CA GLY A 135 -4.23 -7.39 -14.07
C GLY A 135 -5.76 -7.34 -13.95
N ALA A 136 -6.33 -6.32 -13.29
CA ALA A 136 -7.78 -6.20 -13.16
C ALA A 136 -8.47 -6.03 -14.52
N GLU A 137 -9.58 -6.75 -14.72
CA GLU A 137 -10.38 -6.67 -15.96
C GLU A 137 -11.16 -5.35 -16.00
N VAL A 138 -11.73 -4.95 -14.86
CA VAL A 138 -12.41 -3.68 -14.69
C VAL A 138 -11.61 -2.83 -13.72
N VAL A 139 -11.25 -1.61 -14.14
CA VAL A 139 -10.62 -0.59 -13.29
C VAL A 139 -11.38 0.72 -13.44
N ARG A 140 -11.94 1.21 -12.33
CA ARG A 140 -12.71 2.46 -12.28
C ARG A 140 -12.16 3.38 -11.18
N PRO A 141 -11.28 4.33 -11.54
CA PRO A 141 -10.98 5.47 -10.67
C PRO A 141 -12.24 6.26 -10.40
N TYR A 142 -12.47 6.63 -9.14
CA TYR A 142 -13.71 7.28 -8.74
C TYR A 142 -13.52 8.47 -7.80
N ILE A 143 -12.38 8.55 -7.11
CA ILE A 143 -12.12 9.64 -6.18
C ILE A 143 -10.62 9.86 -5.99
N PHE A 144 -10.26 11.08 -5.61
CA PHE A 144 -8.91 11.40 -5.17
C PHE A 144 -8.92 12.26 -3.91
N ARG A 145 -7.78 12.26 -3.21
CA ARG A 145 -7.55 13.11 -2.05
C ARG A 145 -6.14 13.67 -2.10
N THR A 146 -6.04 14.99 -2.02
CA THR A 146 -4.77 15.67 -1.74
C THR A 146 -4.59 15.88 -0.24
N ARG A 147 -3.37 15.73 0.24
CA ARG A 147 -3.00 16.03 1.63
C ARG A 147 -1.82 16.98 1.65
N HIS A 148 -1.89 17.96 2.54
CA HIS A 148 -0.77 18.83 2.88
C HIS A 148 -0.55 18.70 4.38
N GLN A 149 0.56 18.09 4.78
CA GLN A 149 0.82 17.77 6.18
C GLN A 149 2.09 18.45 6.67
N PHE A 150 1.91 19.34 7.64
CA PHE A 150 2.94 20.26 8.14
C PHE A 150 3.31 20.00 9.60
N GLU A 151 2.34 19.56 10.40
CA GLU A 151 2.47 19.52 11.86
C GLU A 151 3.51 18.47 12.29
N LYS A 152 4.36 18.85 13.26
CA LYS A 152 5.16 17.89 14.02
C LYS A 152 4.25 17.16 15.02
N PRO A 153 4.58 15.95 15.53
CA PRO A 153 3.74 15.21 16.46
C PRO A 153 3.50 15.98 17.76
N THR A 154 4.52 16.72 18.21
CA THR A 154 4.45 17.57 19.40
C THR A 154 3.36 18.64 19.27
N ASP A 155 3.14 19.14 18.06
CA ASP A 155 2.13 20.17 17.75
C ASP A 155 0.78 19.54 17.38
N PHE A 156 0.83 18.33 16.82
CA PHE A 156 -0.33 17.55 16.42
C PHE A 156 -1.19 17.13 17.63
N ILE A 157 -0.56 16.77 18.76
CA ILE A 157 -1.30 16.45 20.00
C ILE A 157 -2.05 17.68 20.53
N ALA A 158 -1.48 18.87 20.37
CA ALA A 158 -2.10 20.14 20.77
C ALA A 158 -3.16 20.65 19.76
N SER A 159 -3.00 20.33 18.46
CA SER A 159 -3.91 20.76 17.36
C SER A 159 -5.27 20.06 17.37
N ARG A 160 -5.48 19.04 18.22
CA ARG A 160 -6.80 18.41 18.44
C ARG A 160 -7.92 19.39 18.83
N LYS A 161 -7.57 20.58 19.33
CA LYS A 161 -8.55 21.63 19.65
C LYS A 161 -9.08 22.39 18.41
N ALA A 162 -8.49 22.22 17.23
CA ALA A 162 -8.75 23.07 16.06
C ALA A 162 -9.63 22.45 14.97
N GLY A 163 -10.10 21.20 15.14
CA GLY A 163 -11.02 20.57 14.20
C GLY A 163 -10.37 20.12 12.88
N ALA A 164 -10.65 18.87 12.51
CA ALA A 164 -10.55 18.30 11.16
C ALA A 164 -9.19 17.86 10.56
N SER A 165 -8.05 17.91 11.25
CA SER A 165 -6.93 17.04 10.88
C SER A 165 -7.07 15.71 11.63
N ALA A 166 -7.58 14.68 10.94
CA ALA A 166 -7.57 13.34 11.52
C ALA A 166 -6.12 12.96 11.85
N LEU A 167 -5.90 12.37 13.02
CA LEU A 167 -4.72 11.55 13.23
C LEU A 167 -4.58 10.63 12.01
N PRO A 168 -3.38 10.48 11.45
CA PRO A 168 -3.17 9.50 10.38
C PRO A 168 -3.21 8.11 11.02
N LEU A 169 -4.39 7.71 11.47
CA LEU A 169 -4.61 6.42 12.08
C LEU A 169 -4.34 5.36 11.04
N ALA A 170 -3.70 4.28 11.47
CA ALA A 170 -3.65 3.08 10.67
C ALA A 170 -5.08 2.60 10.42
N HIS A 171 -5.38 2.28 9.17
CA HIS A 171 -6.72 1.89 8.74
C HIS A 171 -6.65 1.02 7.49
N THR A 172 -7.79 0.40 7.17
CA THR A 172 -8.14 0.09 5.78
C THR A 172 -9.16 1.12 5.34
N ASP A 173 -9.32 1.33 4.03
CA ASP A 173 -10.26 2.33 3.55
C ASP A 173 -11.72 1.88 3.69
N ARG A 174 -11.97 0.57 3.64
CA ARG A 174 -13.28 -0.06 3.75
C ARG A 174 -13.16 -1.42 4.46
N ASP A 175 -14.31 -1.96 4.82
CA ASP A 175 -14.55 -3.33 5.29
C ASP A 175 -15.63 -4.01 4.44
N MET A 176 -16.02 -5.24 4.80
CA MET A 176 -17.04 -6.02 4.06
C MET A 176 -18.44 -5.41 4.05
N THR A 177 -18.71 -4.39 4.87
CA THR A 177 -19.97 -3.64 4.80
C THR A 177 -19.83 -2.43 3.88
N THR A 178 -18.80 -1.62 4.08
CA THR A 178 -18.64 -0.34 3.37
C THR A 178 -18.04 -0.50 1.98
N GLY A 179 -17.36 -1.60 1.70
CA GLY A 179 -16.81 -1.94 0.38
C GLY A 179 -17.91 -2.11 -0.67
N PRO A 180 -18.84 -3.07 -0.51
CA PRO A 180 -19.98 -3.26 -1.40
C PRO A 180 -20.84 -2.00 -1.59
N ASN A 181 -21.05 -1.22 -0.52
CA ASN A 181 -21.78 0.05 -0.63
C ASN A 181 -21.03 1.03 -1.53
N GLY A 182 -19.71 1.16 -1.37
CA GLY A 182 -18.89 2.02 -2.23
C GLY A 182 -18.86 1.60 -3.69
N VAL A 183 -19.00 0.29 -3.98
CA VAL A 183 -19.20 -0.17 -5.36
C VAL A 183 -20.53 0.33 -5.90
N ARG A 184 -21.63 0.17 -5.15
CA ARG A 184 -22.97 0.67 -5.55
C ARG A 184 -23.01 2.19 -5.70
N ASP A 185 -22.32 2.93 -4.84
CA ASP A 185 -22.24 4.39 -4.93
C ASP A 185 -21.60 4.86 -6.25
N VAL A 186 -20.63 4.09 -6.77
CA VAL A 186 -19.86 4.48 -7.97
C VAL A 186 -20.51 3.97 -9.26
N PHE A 187 -21.05 2.75 -9.26
CA PHE A 187 -21.60 2.12 -10.45
C PHE A 187 -23.13 2.20 -10.55
N GLY A 188 -23.80 2.60 -9.47
CA GLY A 188 -25.24 2.39 -9.30
C GLY A 188 -25.52 1.01 -8.69
N GLU A 189 -26.69 0.87 -8.08
CA GLU A 189 -27.06 -0.35 -7.35
C GLU A 189 -27.12 -1.59 -8.25
N GLU A 190 -27.78 -1.49 -9.40
CA GLU A 190 -27.95 -2.59 -10.36
C GLU A 190 -26.60 -3.07 -10.91
N GLU A 191 -25.84 -2.16 -11.53
CA GLU A 191 -24.55 -2.48 -12.14
C GLU A 191 -23.51 -2.90 -11.09
N GLY A 192 -23.48 -2.23 -9.93
CA GLY A 192 -22.58 -2.61 -8.84
C GLY A 192 -22.85 -4.04 -8.35
N ASN A 193 -24.11 -4.42 -8.16
CA ASN A 193 -24.50 -5.78 -7.80
C ASN A 193 -24.18 -6.77 -8.94
N ARG A 194 -24.37 -6.39 -10.20
CA ARG A 194 -24.01 -7.23 -11.35
C ARG A 194 -22.51 -7.50 -11.40
N LEU A 195 -21.67 -6.48 -11.21
CA LEU A 195 -20.21 -6.62 -11.18
C LEU A 195 -19.76 -7.51 -10.02
N MET A 196 -20.25 -7.28 -8.80
CA MET A 196 -19.89 -8.11 -7.64
C MET A 196 -20.36 -9.57 -7.75
N LYS A 197 -21.39 -9.85 -8.56
CA LYS A 197 -21.80 -11.23 -8.89
C LYS A 197 -20.95 -11.83 -10.02
N LYS A 198 -20.64 -11.03 -11.06
CA LYS A 198 -19.85 -11.47 -12.21
C LYS A 198 -18.42 -11.82 -11.81
N TYR A 199 -17.80 -11.10 -10.89
CA TYR A 199 -16.38 -11.27 -10.56
C TYR A 199 -16.19 -11.91 -9.19
N LYS A 200 -15.27 -12.88 -9.10
CA LYS A 200 -14.98 -13.59 -7.84
C LYS A 200 -14.27 -12.73 -6.82
N ARG A 201 -13.54 -11.71 -7.26
CA ARG A 201 -12.80 -10.78 -6.41
C ARG A 201 -13.00 -9.35 -6.86
N PHE A 202 -13.19 -8.46 -5.89
CA PHE A 202 -13.16 -7.02 -6.10
C PHE A 202 -12.45 -6.32 -4.95
N ALA A 203 -11.81 -5.20 -5.25
CA ALA A 203 -10.98 -4.49 -4.29
C ALA A 203 -10.99 -2.99 -4.57
N GLN A 204 -10.66 -2.21 -3.55
CA GLN A 204 -10.31 -0.81 -3.70
C GLN A 204 -8.79 -0.73 -3.80
N VAL A 205 -8.28 -0.36 -4.96
CA VAL A 205 -6.84 -0.20 -5.19
C VAL A 205 -6.50 1.28 -5.27
N ASN A 206 -5.54 1.70 -4.45
CA ASN A 206 -5.11 3.08 -4.34
C ASN A 206 -3.79 3.26 -5.08
N VAL A 207 -3.65 4.39 -5.77
CA VAL A 207 -2.37 4.94 -6.23
C VAL A 207 -2.02 6.14 -5.37
N TRP A 208 -0.91 6.07 -4.64
CA TRP A 208 -0.46 7.13 -3.76
C TRP A 208 0.94 7.62 -4.15
N ARG A 209 1.14 8.94 -4.19
CA ARG A 209 2.46 9.53 -4.48
C ARG A 209 2.64 10.91 -3.86
N GLY A 210 3.90 11.33 -3.76
CA GLY A 210 4.27 12.71 -3.46
C GLY A 210 3.93 13.67 -4.61
N ILE A 211 3.70 14.94 -4.29
CA ILE A 211 3.45 16.01 -5.26
C ILE A 211 4.62 16.99 -5.19
N GLY A 212 5.37 17.12 -6.29
CA GLY A 212 6.37 18.18 -6.52
C GLY A 212 7.65 18.09 -5.69
N LYS A 213 7.67 17.36 -4.58
CA LYS A 213 8.85 17.13 -3.74
C LYS A 213 8.88 15.70 -3.25
N ARG A 214 10.08 15.24 -2.89
CA ARG A 214 10.32 14.00 -2.16
C ARG A 214 9.55 13.99 -0.84
N VAL A 215 9.04 12.83 -0.43
CA VAL A 215 8.35 12.67 0.85
C VAL A 215 9.36 12.41 1.96
N ASP A 216 9.66 13.45 2.75
CA ASP A 216 10.60 13.39 3.88
C ASP A 216 9.92 13.37 5.25
N ARG A 217 8.65 13.78 5.30
CA ARG A 217 7.85 13.91 6.52
C ARG A 217 6.55 13.16 6.35
N TRP A 218 6.08 12.51 7.42
CA TRP A 218 4.86 11.69 7.39
C TRP A 218 4.84 10.69 6.22
N PRO A 219 5.89 9.87 6.01
CA PRO A 219 5.86 8.86 4.96
C PRO A 219 4.64 7.94 5.10
N LEU A 220 4.16 7.42 3.97
CA LEU A 220 3.14 6.37 3.98
C LEU A 220 3.80 5.06 4.40
N MET A 221 3.13 4.35 5.30
CA MET A 221 3.52 3.06 5.81
C MET A 221 2.42 2.04 5.54
N PHE A 222 2.86 0.82 5.23
CA PHE A 222 2.03 -0.37 5.14
C PHE A 222 2.29 -1.26 6.35
N ILE A 223 1.25 -1.96 6.76
CA ILE A 223 1.28 -2.90 7.88
C ILE A 223 1.07 -4.29 7.29
N ASP A 224 2.11 -5.11 7.36
CA ASP A 224 2.02 -6.52 7.02
C ASP A 224 1.40 -7.30 8.17
N THR A 225 0.39 -8.09 7.79
CA THR A 225 -0.47 -8.89 8.65
C THR A 225 -0.29 -10.39 8.42
N SER A 226 0.69 -10.78 7.59
CA SER A 226 0.95 -12.18 7.20
C SER A 226 1.35 -13.08 8.37
N GLU A 227 1.86 -12.53 9.47
CA GLU A 227 2.25 -13.28 10.66
C GLU A 227 1.14 -13.44 11.70
N ILE A 228 -0.05 -12.88 11.45
CA ILE A 228 -1.21 -13.04 12.34
C ILE A 228 -1.67 -14.51 12.29
N PRO A 229 -1.74 -15.22 13.43
CA PRO A 229 -2.31 -16.57 13.48
C PRO A 229 -3.77 -16.58 13.00
N GLY A 230 -4.06 -17.36 11.97
CA GLY A 230 -5.39 -17.40 11.33
C GLY A 230 -5.66 -16.26 10.33
N GLY A 231 -4.69 -15.37 10.14
CA GLY A 231 -4.72 -14.27 9.17
C GLY A 231 -5.54 -13.06 9.62
N PHE A 232 -5.35 -11.97 8.89
CA PHE A 232 -6.14 -10.76 9.07
C PHE A 232 -7.63 -11.00 8.85
N LYS A 233 -8.45 -10.36 9.69
CA LYS A 233 -9.91 -10.40 9.70
C LYS A 233 -10.47 -9.02 9.98
N TYR A 234 -11.34 -8.51 9.10
CA TYR A 234 -11.92 -7.17 9.26
C TYR A 234 -12.66 -7.03 10.60
N GLU A 235 -13.42 -8.05 10.99
CA GLU A 235 -14.22 -8.04 12.22
C GLU A 235 -13.40 -8.06 13.52
N LYS A 236 -12.14 -8.51 13.48
CA LYS A 236 -11.28 -8.61 14.66
C LYS A 236 -10.27 -7.48 14.75
N HIS A 237 -9.71 -7.10 13.61
CA HIS A 237 -8.58 -6.19 13.54
C HIS A 237 -8.99 -4.76 13.19
N LEU A 238 -10.26 -4.51 12.85
CA LEU A 238 -10.78 -3.18 12.65
C LEU A 238 -11.91 -2.85 13.62
N ALA A 239 -11.87 -1.62 14.14
CA ALA A 239 -12.96 -1.01 14.85
C ALA A 239 -13.73 -0.08 13.92
N LYS A 240 -15.06 -0.14 14.01
CA LYS A 240 -15.97 0.74 13.26
C LYS A 240 -16.18 2.02 14.05
N VAL A 241 -16.06 3.16 13.37
CA VAL A 241 -16.34 4.50 13.93
C VAL A 241 -17.44 5.15 13.09
N TYR A 242 -18.66 5.16 13.63
CA TYR A 242 -19.82 5.76 12.98
C TYR A 242 -19.68 7.28 12.97
N SER A 243 -20.01 7.91 11.85
CA SER A 243 -19.88 9.35 11.68
C SER A 243 -21.24 9.96 11.38
N SER A 244 -21.52 11.13 11.96
CA SER A 244 -22.67 11.96 11.62
C SER A 244 -22.21 13.40 11.31
N ASN A 245 -22.97 14.06 10.43
CA ASN A 245 -22.71 15.44 9.99
C ASN A 245 -21.29 15.65 9.45
N ASP A 246 -20.71 14.64 8.80
CA ASP A 246 -19.31 14.68 8.37
C ASP A 246 -19.14 15.68 7.20
N PRO A 247 -18.43 16.82 7.40
CA PRO A 247 -18.25 17.82 6.36
C PRO A 247 -17.42 17.29 5.17
N ARG A 248 -16.79 16.13 5.33
CA ARG A 248 -15.98 15.47 4.31
C ARG A 248 -16.84 14.66 3.33
N GLU A 249 -18.12 14.41 3.61
CA GLU A 249 -19.01 13.62 2.74
C GLU A 249 -19.00 14.10 1.28
N ALA A 250 -19.06 15.42 1.07
CA ALA A 250 -18.98 16.02 -0.27
C ALA A 250 -17.66 15.73 -1.01
N GLN A 251 -16.61 15.33 -0.29
CA GLN A 251 -15.28 15.02 -0.84
C GLN A 251 -14.94 13.53 -0.80
N ARG A 252 -15.67 12.71 -0.04
CA ARG A 252 -15.36 11.29 0.17
C ARG A 252 -16.47 10.31 -0.17
N GLY A 253 -17.67 10.81 -0.47
CA GLY A 253 -18.89 10.03 -0.51
C GLY A 253 -19.45 9.78 0.89
N ILE A 254 -20.68 9.29 0.96
CA ILE A 254 -21.28 8.85 2.22
C ILE A 254 -20.67 7.49 2.58
N LYS A 255 -20.27 7.33 3.84
CA LYS A 255 -19.76 6.05 4.35
C LYS A 255 -20.44 5.79 5.68
N ALA A 256 -21.05 4.61 5.82
CA ALA A 256 -21.78 4.24 7.05
C ALA A 256 -20.90 4.36 8.31
N HIS A 257 -19.61 4.02 8.18
CA HIS A 257 -18.63 4.14 9.26
C HIS A 257 -17.21 4.22 8.69
N ASP A 258 -16.31 4.88 9.41
CA ASP A 258 -14.87 4.69 9.22
C ASP A 258 -14.40 3.40 9.88
N VAL A 259 -13.28 2.86 9.42
CA VAL A 259 -12.68 1.67 10.03
C VAL A 259 -11.24 2.01 10.41
N VAL A 260 -10.87 1.69 11.64
CA VAL A 260 -9.58 2.03 12.23
C VAL A 260 -8.93 0.75 12.72
N LEU A 261 -7.63 0.60 12.51
CA LEU A 261 -6.89 -0.59 12.90
C LEU A 261 -6.82 -0.71 14.43
N VAL A 262 -7.09 -1.91 14.93
CA VAL A 262 -6.86 -2.34 16.31
C VAL A 262 -5.44 -2.91 16.40
N ASP A 263 -4.72 -2.55 17.46
CA ASP A 263 -3.33 -3.00 17.67
C ASP A 263 -3.23 -4.52 17.78
N ASP A 264 -2.17 -5.09 17.17
CA ASP A 264 -1.84 -6.50 17.22
C ASP A 264 -0.31 -6.68 17.24
N PRO A 265 0.23 -7.53 18.14
CA PRO A 265 1.68 -7.71 18.27
C PRO A 265 2.36 -8.37 17.06
N HIS A 266 1.61 -9.00 16.14
CA HIS A 266 2.16 -9.65 14.94
C HIS A 266 2.31 -8.69 13.76
N TYR A 267 1.90 -7.44 13.89
CA TYR A 267 2.05 -6.45 12.82
C TYR A 267 3.52 -6.13 12.54
N LYS A 268 3.87 -6.11 11.25
CA LYS A 268 5.16 -5.60 10.76
C LYS A 268 4.97 -4.33 9.96
N TYR A 269 5.82 -3.34 10.19
CA TYR A 269 5.67 -2.01 9.62
C TYR A 269 6.68 -1.78 8.51
N ARG A 270 6.21 -1.31 7.35
CA ARG A 270 7.04 -1.16 6.14
C ARG A 270 6.80 0.16 5.46
N TYR A 271 7.86 0.76 4.95
CA TYR A 271 7.80 2.00 4.16
C TYR A 271 8.91 2.03 3.12
N ALA A 272 8.94 3.05 2.27
CA ALA A 272 10.11 3.34 1.43
C ALA A 272 10.68 4.70 1.85
N SER A 273 11.96 4.73 2.23
CA SER A 273 12.63 6.00 2.51
C SER A 273 12.77 6.84 1.23
N ASN A 274 12.94 8.15 1.34
CA ASN A 274 13.25 9.03 0.20
C ASN A 274 12.31 8.80 -1.01
N LEU A 275 10.99 8.75 -0.81
CA LEU A 275 10.07 8.48 -1.92
C LEU A 275 10.09 9.65 -2.90
N GLU A 276 10.59 9.40 -4.10
CA GLU A 276 10.81 10.39 -5.14
C GLU A 276 9.51 10.77 -5.86
N VAL A 277 9.53 11.93 -6.53
CA VAL A 277 8.36 12.45 -7.25
C VAL A 277 7.95 11.61 -8.46
N ASP A 278 8.81 10.72 -8.94
CA ASP A 278 8.56 9.79 -10.05
C ASP A 278 8.32 8.35 -9.55
N GLU A 279 8.01 8.20 -8.27
CA GLU A 279 7.58 6.94 -7.66
C GLU A 279 6.13 7.02 -7.19
N ALA A 280 5.46 5.89 -7.19
CA ALA A 280 4.12 5.75 -6.64
C ALA A 280 3.98 4.41 -5.92
N PHE A 281 3.10 4.36 -4.94
CA PHE A 281 2.61 3.11 -4.38
C PHE A 281 1.30 2.71 -5.05
N VAL A 282 1.17 1.44 -5.39
CA VAL A 282 -0.10 0.80 -5.78
C VAL A 282 -0.43 -0.22 -4.71
N PHE A 283 -1.58 -0.11 -4.03
CA PHE A 283 -1.91 -0.98 -2.91
C PHE A 283 -3.41 -1.22 -2.72
N SER A 284 -3.76 -2.39 -2.17
CA SER A 284 -5.14 -2.81 -1.89
C SER A 284 -5.58 -2.27 -0.53
N SER A 285 -6.33 -1.16 -0.54
CA SER A 285 -6.81 -0.51 0.68
C SER A 285 -8.13 -1.09 1.20
N PHE A 286 -8.77 -1.95 0.41
CA PHE A 286 -9.86 -2.86 0.75
C PHE A 286 -9.86 -4.02 -0.26
N ASP A 287 -10.20 -5.22 0.18
CA ASP A 287 -10.28 -6.39 -0.70
C ASP A 287 -11.38 -7.34 -0.24
N SER A 288 -12.13 -7.91 -1.17
CA SER A 288 -13.11 -8.96 -0.85
C SER A 288 -12.45 -10.25 -0.37
N ASP A 289 -11.16 -10.46 -0.69
CA ASP A 289 -10.30 -11.45 -0.04
C ASP A 289 -9.47 -10.77 1.06
N GLU A 290 -9.88 -10.94 2.32
CA GLU A 290 -9.24 -10.29 3.48
C GLU A 290 -7.73 -10.56 3.60
N LYS A 291 -7.20 -11.62 2.97
CA LYS A 291 -5.77 -11.91 2.97
C LYS A 291 -4.95 -10.95 2.10
N LYS A 292 -5.62 -10.16 1.27
CA LYS A 292 -5.00 -9.26 0.29
C LYS A 292 -5.16 -7.78 0.62
N VAL A 293 -5.92 -7.44 1.66
CA VAL A 293 -6.00 -6.06 2.14
C VAL A 293 -4.72 -5.66 2.85
N VAL A 294 -4.31 -4.41 2.66
CA VAL A 294 -3.14 -3.83 3.30
C VAL A 294 -3.57 -2.66 4.19
N PRO A 295 -3.60 -2.85 5.52
CA PRO A 295 -3.72 -1.72 6.43
C PRO A 295 -2.55 -0.75 6.24
N HIS A 296 -2.84 0.54 6.30
CA HIS A 296 -1.87 1.59 6.00
C HIS A 296 -2.17 2.86 6.78
N GLY A 297 -1.18 3.74 6.84
CA GLY A 297 -1.28 5.03 7.52
C GLY A 297 -0.05 5.88 7.28
N GLY A 298 -0.15 7.17 7.55
CA GLY A 298 1.06 7.98 7.71
C GLY A 298 1.60 7.78 9.12
N PHE A 299 2.90 7.60 9.27
CA PHE A 299 3.53 7.52 10.59
C PHE A 299 4.48 8.70 10.82
N TRP A 300 4.75 9.02 12.07
CA TRP A 300 5.83 9.91 12.41
C TRP A 300 7.14 9.14 12.45
N ASP A 301 8.07 9.49 11.57
CA ASP A 301 9.42 8.94 11.56
C ASP A 301 10.32 9.78 12.49
N ASN A 302 10.89 9.16 13.52
CA ASN A 302 11.79 9.84 14.48
C ASN A 302 13.09 10.34 13.84
N SER A 303 13.43 9.88 12.63
CA SER A 303 14.55 10.39 11.85
C SER A 303 14.20 11.62 10.99
N THR A 304 12.93 12.04 10.98
CA THR A 304 12.48 13.24 10.26
C THR A 304 13.23 14.47 10.76
N ARG A 305 13.90 15.16 9.83
CA ARG A 305 14.59 16.41 10.16
C ARG A 305 13.60 17.51 10.56
N ASP A 306 14.02 18.38 11.46
CA ASP A 306 13.21 19.53 11.89
C ASP A 306 12.82 20.46 10.74
N ASP A 307 13.73 20.64 9.78
CA ASP A 307 13.56 21.46 8.57
C ASP A 307 12.95 20.70 7.38
N ALA A 308 12.57 19.43 7.56
CA ALA A 308 11.95 18.65 6.49
C ALA A 308 10.71 19.36 5.94
N PRO A 309 10.54 19.45 4.61
CA PRO A 309 9.39 20.12 4.03
C PRO A 309 8.10 19.41 4.40
N ALA A 310 7.00 20.18 4.43
CA ALA A 310 5.68 19.61 4.60
C ALA A 310 5.37 18.64 3.46
N ARG A 311 4.76 17.50 3.80
CA ARG A 311 4.35 16.51 2.81
C ARG A 311 3.19 17.05 1.99
N THR A 312 3.34 17.03 0.68
CA THR A 312 2.25 17.18 -0.29
C THR A 312 2.08 15.86 -1.02
N SER A 313 0.89 15.27 -0.95
CA SER A 313 0.62 13.96 -1.58
C SER A 313 -0.76 13.89 -2.19
N ILE A 314 -0.93 13.00 -3.17
CA ILE A 314 -2.22 12.61 -3.74
C ILE A 314 -2.42 11.11 -3.56
N GLU A 315 -3.66 10.75 -3.25
CA GLU A 315 -4.17 9.39 -3.33
C GLU A 315 -5.32 9.36 -4.31
N CYS A 316 -5.28 8.48 -5.31
CA CYS A 316 -6.42 8.20 -6.19
C CYS A 316 -6.89 6.77 -5.95
N ARG A 317 -8.20 6.59 -5.75
CA ARG A 317 -8.79 5.29 -5.42
C ARG A 317 -9.57 4.76 -6.61
N THR A 318 -9.45 3.47 -6.83
CA THR A 318 -10.07 2.75 -7.93
C THR A 318 -10.84 1.55 -7.41
N TRP A 319 -11.97 1.24 -8.04
CA TRP A 319 -12.57 -0.07 -7.93
C TRP A 319 -11.99 -1.00 -8.98
N CYS A 320 -11.57 -2.18 -8.55
CA CYS A 320 -10.96 -3.20 -9.40
C CYS A 320 -11.72 -4.52 -9.25
N PHE A 321 -11.86 -5.26 -10.36
CA PHE A 321 -12.53 -6.56 -10.41
C PHE A 321 -11.70 -7.58 -11.21
N TRP A 322 -11.68 -8.84 -10.75
CA TRP A 322 -10.91 -9.94 -11.32
C TRP A 322 -11.73 -11.23 -11.40
N ASP A 323 -11.24 -12.15 -12.23
CA ASP A 323 -11.70 -13.54 -12.29
C ASP A 323 -13.21 -13.63 -12.52
N PRO A 324 -13.69 -13.27 -13.72
CA PRO A 324 -15.11 -13.42 -14.03
C PRO A 324 -15.54 -14.88 -13.82
N VAL A 325 -16.72 -15.06 -13.24
CA VAL A 325 -17.40 -16.34 -13.17
C VAL A 325 -17.85 -16.65 -14.60
N GLU A 326 -17.30 -17.72 -15.18
CA GLU A 326 -17.79 -18.26 -16.45
C GLU A 326 -19.26 -18.63 -16.27
N GLU A 327 -20.15 -18.08 -17.10
CA GLU A 327 -21.52 -18.55 -17.17
C GLU A 327 -21.49 -19.94 -17.82
N ASP A 328 -21.98 -20.97 -17.12
CA ASP A 328 -22.16 -22.29 -17.73
C ASP A 328 -22.98 -22.11 -19.01
N ALA A 329 -22.42 -22.50 -20.16
CA ALA A 329 -23.05 -22.46 -21.47
C ALA A 329 -24.27 -23.41 -21.62
N ALA A 330 -24.86 -23.85 -20.51
CA ALA A 330 -25.92 -24.84 -20.42
C ALA A 330 -27.24 -24.23 -19.92
N SER A 331 -27.73 -23.21 -20.61
CA SER A 331 -29.17 -22.95 -20.66
C SER A 331 -29.56 -22.41 -22.04
N ALA A 332 -29.16 -23.11 -23.09
CA ALA A 332 -29.90 -23.02 -24.35
C ALA A 332 -31.36 -23.46 -24.05
N PRO A 333 -32.37 -22.64 -24.37
CA PRO A 333 -33.74 -23.02 -24.15
C PRO A 333 -34.04 -24.29 -24.96
N ILE A 334 -34.59 -25.30 -24.28
CA ILE A 334 -35.23 -26.42 -24.96
C ILE A 334 -36.36 -25.81 -25.79
N ALA A 335 -36.19 -25.76 -27.11
CA ALA A 335 -37.26 -25.44 -28.02
C ALA A 335 -38.37 -26.48 -27.83
N VAL A 336 -39.55 -26.02 -27.42
CA VAL A 336 -40.80 -26.81 -27.41
C VAL A 336 -41.52 -26.55 -28.72
#